data_AF-A0A096ZQ21-F1
#
_entry.id   AF-A0A096ZQ21-F1
#
_cell.length_a   1.000
_cell.length_b   1.000
_cell.length_c   1.000
_cell.angle_alpha   90.00
_cell.angle_beta   90.00
_cell.angle_gamma   90.00
#
_symmetry.space_group_name_H-M   'P 1'
#
loop_
_entity.id
_entity.type
_entity.pdbx_description
1 polymer ?
#
loop_
_entity_poly.entity_id
_entity_poly.type
_entity_poly.pdbx_seq_one_letter_code
_entity_poly.pdbx_strand_id
1 'polypeptide(L)'
;AAGEPDFDTPDHIKKAAIQAISEGKTKYTAVDGTRELKEAIINKLRKDNNLEYTLNQICVGTGAKQVLFNLFMATINSGDEVIIPAPYWVSYVDMVSLFGGLPVVVECKQNFKLTAELLKSRITKKTKWLILNSPNNPAGAVYTCDELKDIAQILLEYPHMNVVTDDIYEHIIYDEKFFTIAQVEPKLYDRVFVVNGVSKAYAMTGWRIGYIAGRSDVVKAISTLQSQSTSNPNSIAQAAAAAALNGDHSFLKERTRIFKSRRDFMVKELNSAPGLSASVPQGAFYLFVSCEGLLSKSTKSGKIINNDLDFTEYLLGDHLVATV
;
A
#
# COMPACT_ATOMS: atom_id res chain seq x y z
N ALA A 1 7.18 -15.35 -1.19
CA ALA A 1 7.79 -14.78 0.03
C ALA A 1 6.88 -13.71 0.63
N ALA A 2 6.84 -13.55 1.96
CA ALA A 2 6.03 -12.51 2.61
C ALA A 2 6.77 -11.17 2.61
N GLY A 3 6.07 -10.09 2.25
CA GLY A 3 6.66 -8.74 2.23
C GLY A 3 6.64 -8.09 3.61
N GLU A 4 7.48 -8.55 4.53
CA GLU A 4 7.62 -7.99 5.88
C GLU A 4 9.06 -7.54 6.19
N PRO A 5 9.24 -6.44 6.95
CA PRO A 5 10.55 -6.06 7.46
C PRO A 5 11.13 -7.16 8.37
N ASP A 6 12.44 -7.35 8.30
CA ASP A 6 13.21 -8.23 9.19
C ASP A 6 13.58 -7.56 10.53
N PHE A 7 13.23 -6.28 10.70
CA PHE A 7 13.34 -5.59 11.98
C PHE A 7 12.22 -6.04 12.93
N ASP A 8 12.51 -6.01 14.24
CA ASP A 8 11.48 -6.17 15.25
C ASP A 8 10.65 -4.88 15.44
N THR A 9 9.47 -4.98 16.05
CA THR A 9 8.69 -3.82 16.48
C THR A 9 9.51 -2.98 17.47
N PRO A 10 9.60 -1.64 17.31
CA PRO A 10 10.30 -0.76 18.25
C PRO A 10 9.88 -0.93 19.72
N ASP A 11 10.83 -0.86 20.65
CA ASP A 11 10.58 -1.18 22.06
C ASP A 11 9.56 -0.25 22.74
N HIS A 12 9.50 1.03 22.35
CA HIS A 12 8.50 1.95 22.90
C HIS A 12 7.07 1.53 22.53
N ILE A 13 6.88 0.92 21.35
CA ILE A 13 5.60 0.38 20.88
C ILE A 13 5.25 -0.90 21.64
N LYS A 14 6.22 -1.81 21.82
CA LYS A 14 6.04 -3.03 22.63
C LYS A 14 5.65 -2.68 24.07
N LYS A 15 6.33 -1.70 24.69
CA LYS A 15 6.01 -1.23 26.04
C LYS A 15 4.60 -0.69 26.14
N ALA A 16 4.13 0.08 25.15
CA ALA A 16 2.75 0.57 25.11
C ALA A 16 1.73 -0.58 25.02
N ALA A 17 2.03 -1.63 24.24
CA ALA A 17 1.19 -2.82 24.18
C ALA A 17 1.13 -3.56 25.53
N ILE A 18 2.30 -3.77 26.16
CA ILE A 18 2.40 -4.43 27.48
C ILE A 18 1.62 -3.63 28.52
N GLN A 19 1.78 -2.29 28.53
CA GLN A 19 1.04 -1.41 29.42
C GLN A 19 -0.47 -1.51 29.18
N ALA A 20 -0.93 -1.51 27.93
CA ALA A 20 -2.34 -1.67 27.61
C ALA A 20 -2.91 -3.01 28.13
N ILE A 21 -2.11 -4.08 28.10
CA ILE A 21 -2.48 -5.37 28.71
C ILE A 21 -2.58 -5.20 30.24
N SER A 22 -1.58 -4.63 30.88
CA SER A 22 -1.52 -4.43 32.34
C SER A 22 -2.66 -3.54 32.86
N GLU A 23 -3.06 -2.51 32.11
CA GLU A 23 -4.17 -1.60 32.43
C GLU A 23 -5.55 -2.21 32.12
N GLY A 24 -5.61 -3.41 31.53
CA GLY A 24 -6.87 -4.06 31.22
C GLY A 24 -7.62 -3.42 30.05
N LYS A 25 -6.93 -2.82 29.05
CA LYS A 25 -7.52 -2.35 27.79
C LYS A 25 -7.94 -3.53 26.89
N THR A 26 -8.75 -4.44 27.41
CA THR A 26 -9.09 -5.77 26.84
C THR A 26 -10.57 -5.91 26.46
N LYS A 27 -11.34 -4.82 26.53
CA LYS A 27 -12.76 -4.81 26.18
C LYS A 27 -12.96 -4.35 24.73
N TYR A 28 -14.18 -4.49 24.23
CA TYR A 28 -14.57 -3.89 22.96
C TYR A 28 -14.28 -2.38 22.96
N THR A 29 -13.86 -1.90 21.81
CA THR A 29 -13.62 -0.48 21.55
C THR A 29 -14.63 0.01 20.50
N ALA A 30 -14.61 1.28 20.13
CA ALA A 30 -15.41 1.74 19.01
C ALA A 30 -15.04 0.97 17.72
N VAL A 31 -16.04 0.63 16.92
CA VAL A 31 -15.88 -0.23 15.72
C VAL A 31 -14.82 0.32 14.77
N ASP A 32 -14.79 1.63 14.58
CA ASP A 32 -13.89 2.37 13.71
C ASP A 32 -12.57 2.80 14.40
N GLY A 33 -12.33 2.32 15.62
CA GLY A 33 -11.10 2.52 16.38
C GLY A 33 -11.24 3.46 17.57
N THR A 34 -10.33 3.34 18.54
CA THR A 34 -10.28 4.20 19.72
C THR A 34 -10.06 5.66 19.34
N ARG A 35 -10.64 6.57 20.13
CA ARG A 35 -10.43 8.01 19.95
C ARG A 35 -8.94 8.36 19.95
N GLU A 36 -8.17 7.79 20.89
CA GLU A 36 -6.72 7.98 21.02
C GLU A 36 -5.98 7.67 19.71
N LEU A 37 -6.26 6.52 19.08
CA LEU A 37 -5.63 6.15 17.82
C LEU A 37 -6.08 7.05 16.67
N LYS A 38 -7.36 7.40 16.60
CA LYS A 38 -7.89 8.28 15.54
C LYS A 38 -7.28 9.69 15.63
N GLU A 39 -7.10 10.23 16.83
CA GLU A 39 -6.40 11.51 17.05
C GLU A 39 -4.92 11.42 16.63
N ALA A 40 -4.24 10.30 16.95
CA ALA A 40 -2.86 10.06 16.50
C ALA A 40 -2.75 10.01 14.97
N ILE A 41 -3.69 9.35 14.29
CA ILE A 41 -3.77 9.29 12.83
C ILE A 41 -3.98 10.69 12.23
N ILE A 42 -4.93 11.47 12.77
CA ILE A 42 -5.18 12.85 12.31
C ILE A 42 -3.92 13.71 12.47
N ASN A 43 -3.26 13.64 13.61
CA ASN A 43 -2.03 14.39 13.86
C ASN A 43 -0.92 13.99 12.89
N LYS A 44 -0.78 12.70 12.61
CA LYS A 44 0.16 12.18 11.62
C LYS A 44 -0.15 12.72 10.22
N LEU A 45 -1.40 12.63 9.77
CA LEU A 45 -1.80 13.10 8.44
C LEU A 45 -1.60 14.62 8.27
N ARG A 46 -1.88 15.39 9.32
CA ARG A 46 -1.60 16.84 9.35
C ARG A 46 -0.09 17.11 9.25
N LYS A 47 0.71 16.48 10.11
CA LYS A 47 2.14 16.72 10.22
C LYS A 47 2.92 16.27 8.98
N ASP A 48 2.66 15.06 8.51
CA ASP A 48 3.50 14.40 7.51
C ASP A 48 2.98 14.65 6.08
N ASN A 49 1.67 14.83 5.92
CA ASN A 49 1.03 14.92 4.61
C ASN A 49 0.30 16.25 4.38
N ASN A 50 0.27 17.17 5.35
CA ASN A 50 -0.48 18.42 5.28
C ASN A 50 -1.98 18.21 4.96
N LEU A 51 -2.57 17.15 5.55
CA LEU A 51 -3.99 16.81 5.39
C LEU A 51 -4.72 16.94 6.72
N GLU A 52 -5.75 17.79 6.74
CA GLU A 52 -6.64 17.94 7.90
C GLU A 52 -7.81 16.99 7.79
N TYR A 53 -8.08 16.20 8.83
CA TYR A 53 -9.23 15.31 8.93
C TYR A 53 -9.85 15.41 10.31
N THR A 54 -11.12 15.03 10.42
CA THR A 54 -11.85 14.94 11.68
C THR A 54 -12.09 13.48 12.07
N LEU A 55 -12.53 13.24 13.31
CA LEU A 55 -12.69 11.88 13.83
C LEU A 55 -13.63 11.02 12.95
N ASN A 56 -14.74 11.57 12.44
CA ASN A 56 -15.68 10.81 11.61
C ASN A 56 -15.18 10.54 10.18
N GLN A 57 -13.99 11.04 9.82
CA GLN A 57 -13.32 10.81 8.54
C GLN A 57 -12.23 9.74 8.64
N ILE A 58 -12.04 9.12 9.81
CA ILE A 58 -11.06 8.05 10.04
C ILE A 58 -11.77 6.75 10.43
N CYS A 59 -11.40 5.63 9.81
CA CYS A 59 -11.76 4.29 10.27
C CYS A 59 -10.52 3.40 10.35
N VAL A 60 -10.32 2.75 11.49
CA VAL A 60 -9.24 1.80 11.76
C VAL A 60 -9.76 0.38 11.53
N GLY A 61 -8.97 -0.47 10.86
CA GLY A 61 -9.28 -1.87 10.63
C GLY A 61 -8.11 -2.80 10.95
N THR A 62 -8.35 -4.10 10.76
CA THR A 62 -7.44 -5.23 10.98
C THR A 62 -6.36 -5.31 9.88
N GLY A 63 -5.57 -4.24 9.80
CA GLY A 63 -4.58 -3.98 8.74
C GLY A 63 -5.17 -3.25 7.52
N ALA A 64 -4.28 -2.67 6.72
CA ALA A 64 -4.64 -1.94 5.50
C ALA A 64 -5.48 -2.77 4.52
N LYS A 65 -5.23 -4.09 4.48
CA LYS A 65 -6.00 -5.05 3.67
C LYS A 65 -7.51 -5.01 3.99
N GLN A 66 -7.89 -4.94 5.28
CA GLN A 66 -9.31 -4.93 5.64
C GLN A 66 -9.98 -3.61 5.26
N VAL A 67 -9.32 -2.47 5.46
CA VAL A 67 -9.94 -1.18 5.12
C VAL A 67 -10.12 -1.01 3.61
N LEU A 68 -9.21 -1.54 2.78
CA LEU A 68 -9.39 -1.62 1.32
C LEU A 68 -10.54 -2.55 0.94
N PHE A 69 -10.58 -3.74 1.54
CA PHE A 69 -11.65 -4.70 1.33
C PHE A 69 -13.03 -4.10 1.65
N ASN A 70 -13.15 -3.44 2.80
CA ASN A 70 -14.39 -2.79 3.22
C ASN A 70 -14.74 -1.58 2.35
N LEU A 71 -13.74 -0.80 1.88
CA LEU A 71 -13.96 0.30 0.94
C LEU A 71 -14.61 -0.23 -0.33
N PHE A 72 -14.05 -1.27 -0.94
CA PHE A 72 -14.59 -1.83 -2.17
C PHE A 72 -15.94 -2.51 -1.94
N MET A 73 -16.11 -3.25 -0.84
CA MET A 73 -17.41 -3.83 -0.48
C MET A 73 -18.51 -2.76 -0.27
N ALA A 74 -18.17 -1.62 0.32
CA ALA A 74 -19.11 -0.53 0.59
C ALA A 74 -19.48 0.27 -0.66
N THR A 75 -18.62 0.27 -1.68
CA THR A 75 -18.70 1.27 -2.75
C THR A 75 -18.73 0.69 -4.15
N ILE A 76 -18.47 -0.58 -4.39
CA ILE A 76 -18.55 -1.18 -5.73
C ILE A 76 -19.95 -1.74 -5.95
N ASN A 77 -20.56 -1.34 -7.07
CA ASN A 77 -21.71 -2.00 -7.66
C ASN A 77 -21.29 -2.87 -8.84
N SER A 78 -22.16 -3.79 -9.25
CA SER A 78 -21.91 -4.63 -10.41
C SER A 78 -21.67 -3.78 -11.67
N GLY A 79 -20.54 -4.02 -12.32
CA GLY A 79 -20.13 -3.32 -13.54
C GLY A 79 -19.42 -1.98 -13.33
N ASP A 80 -19.23 -1.53 -12.08
CA ASP A 80 -18.34 -0.40 -11.80
C ASP A 80 -16.90 -0.77 -12.16
N GLU A 81 -16.20 0.11 -12.87
CA GLU A 81 -14.81 -0.10 -13.29
C GLU A 81 -13.84 0.50 -12.28
N VAL A 82 -12.76 -0.22 -11.99
CA VAL A 82 -11.65 0.23 -11.12
C VAL A 82 -10.36 0.17 -11.93
N ILE A 83 -9.73 1.32 -12.16
CA ILE A 83 -8.44 1.41 -12.84
C ILE A 83 -7.33 1.00 -11.87
N ILE A 84 -6.50 0.05 -12.31
CA ILE A 84 -5.40 -0.53 -11.54
C ILE A 84 -4.12 -0.50 -12.39
N PRO A 85 -3.16 0.40 -12.09
CA PRO A 85 -1.85 0.43 -12.74
C PRO A 85 -1.05 -0.86 -12.49
N ALA A 86 -0.58 -1.52 -13.55
CA ALA A 86 0.30 -2.67 -13.47
C ALA A 86 1.79 -2.26 -13.61
N PRO A 87 2.70 -2.89 -12.84
CA PRO A 87 2.46 -3.99 -11.91
C PRO A 87 1.78 -3.53 -10.61
N TYR A 88 0.94 -4.41 -10.06
CA TYR A 88 0.08 -4.09 -8.92
C TYR A 88 0.23 -5.12 -7.79
N TRP A 89 -0.15 -4.73 -6.57
CA TRP A 89 -0.28 -5.68 -5.48
C TRP A 89 -1.44 -6.64 -5.75
N VAL A 90 -1.13 -7.93 -5.74
CA VAL A 90 -2.00 -9.04 -6.16
C VAL A 90 -3.45 -8.93 -5.72
N SER A 91 -3.70 -8.43 -4.50
CA SER A 91 -5.06 -8.41 -3.94
C SER A 91 -6.01 -7.38 -4.54
N TYR A 92 -5.53 -6.34 -5.25
CA TYR A 92 -6.42 -5.30 -5.76
C TYR A 92 -7.44 -5.84 -6.77
N VAL A 93 -6.98 -6.62 -7.76
CA VAL A 93 -7.85 -7.22 -8.80
C VAL A 93 -8.87 -8.16 -8.19
N ASP A 94 -8.44 -9.01 -7.25
CA ASP A 94 -9.31 -9.99 -6.59
C ASP A 94 -10.38 -9.30 -5.74
N MET A 95 -10.01 -8.27 -4.95
CA MET A 95 -10.96 -7.52 -4.13
C MET A 95 -12.03 -6.85 -4.99
N VAL A 96 -11.65 -6.22 -6.10
CA VAL A 96 -12.59 -5.57 -7.02
C VAL A 96 -13.55 -6.59 -7.62
N SER A 97 -13.00 -7.70 -8.14
CA SER A 97 -13.78 -8.76 -8.78
C SER A 97 -14.76 -9.43 -7.80
N LEU A 98 -14.33 -9.65 -6.56
CA LEU A 98 -15.13 -10.28 -5.50
C LEU A 98 -16.44 -9.53 -5.23
N PHE A 99 -16.44 -8.20 -5.38
CA PHE A 99 -17.62 -7.36 -5.17
C PHE A 99 -18.36 -6.99 -6.47
N GLY A 100 -18.08 -7.71 -7.57
CA GLY A 100 -18.77 -7.53 -8.85
C GLY A 100 -18.28 -6.33 -9.67
N GLY A 101 -17.20 -5.68 -9.24
CA GLY A 101 -16.52 -4.64 -10.02
C GLY A 101 -15.69 -5.24 -11.15
N LEU A 102 -15.33 -4.40 -12.11
CA LEU A 102 -14.50 -4.75 -13.25
C LEU A 102 -13.09 -4.13 -13.07
N PRO A 103 -12.06 -4.93 -12.80
CA PRO A 103 -10.68 -4.45 -12.80
C PRO A 103 -10.26 -4.04 -14.21
N VAL A 104 -9.93 -2.77 -14.40
CA VAL A 104 -9.34 -2.23 -15.63
C VAL A 104 -7.84 -2.12 -15.39
N VAL A 105 -7.12 -3.20 -15.70
CA VAL A 105 -5.66 -3.26 -15.56
C VAL A 105 -4.98 -2.43 -16.64
N VAL A 106 -4.01 -1.60 -16.24
CA VAL A 106 -3.32 -0.66 -17.11
C VAL A 106 -1.81 -0.90 -17.06
N GLU A 107 -1.25 -1.50 -18.10
CA GLU A 107 0.20 -1.76 -18.21
C GLU A 107 1.01 -0.45 -18.26
N CYS A 108 1.82 -0.21 -17.22
CA CYS A 108 2.63 1.00 -17.11
C CYS A 108 4.09 0.71 -17.50
N LYS A 109 4.42 0.87 -18.79
CA LYS A 109 5.77 0.57 -19.31
C LYS A 109 6.83 1.59 -18.89
N GLN A 110 6.43 2.84 -18.62
CA GLN A 110 7.34 3.90 -18.24
C GLN A 110 7.62 3.86 -16.73
N ASN A 111 8.71 3.20 -16.34
CA ASN A 111 9.16 3.08 -14.94
C ASN A 111 8.06 2.55 -13.99
N PHE A 112 7.15 1.71 -14.50
CA PHE A 112 6.04 1.15 -13.73
C PHE A 112 5.05 2.19 -13.18
N LYS A 113 4.97 3.37 -13.80
CA LYS A 113 4.09 4.48 -13.38
C LYS A 113 3.01 4.79 -14.41
N LEU A 114 1.80 5.05 -13.91
CA LEU A 114 0.67 5.52 -14.71
C LEU A 114 0.93 6.95 -15.17
N THR A 115 0.74 7.23 -16.46
CA THR A 115 0.80 8.58 -17.00
C THR A 115 -0.61 9.17 -17.12
N ALA A 116 -0.71 10.50 -17.16
CA ALA A 116 -1.97 11.20 -17.38
C ALA A 116 -2.66 10.80 -18.70
N GLU A 117 -1.89 10.65 -19.78
CA GLU A 117 -2.39 10.20 -21.08
C GLU A 117 -2.99 8.79 -21.00
N LEU A 118 -2.25 7.87 -20.35
CA LEU A 118 -2.69 6.49 -20.22
C LEU A 118 -3.93 6.40 -19.33
N LEU A 119 -3.99 7.16 -18.23
CA LEU A 119 -5.19 7.29 -17.40
C LEU A 119 -6.37 7.77 -18.25
N LYS A 120 -6.23 8.89 -18.95
CA LYS A 120 -7.30 9.49 -19.77
C LYS A 120 -7.85 8.49 -20.81
N SER A 121 -6.98 7.69 -21.41
CA SER A 121 -7.37 6.68 -22.41
C SER A 121 -8.17 5.49 -21.86
N ARG A 122 -8.22 5.32 -20.53
CA ARG A 122 -8.84 4.19 -19.85
C ARG A 122 -10.11 4.54 -19.10
N ILE A 123 -10.40 5.82 -18.95
CA ILE A 123 -11.61 6.30 -18.26
C ILE A 123 -12.84 6.11 -19.16
N THR A 124 -13.88 5.54 -18.59
CA THR A 124 -15.21 5.41 -19.18
C THR A 124 -16.26 6.00 -18.23
N LYS A 125 -17.53 6.02 -18.66
CA LYS A 125 -18.65 6.42 -17.80
C LYS A 125 -18.89 5.49 -16.61
N LYS A 126 -18.31 4.28 -16.63
CA LYS A 126 -18.41 3.28 -15.55
C LYS A 126 -17.22 3.33 -14.60
N THR A 127 -16.17 4.09 -14.93
CA THR A 127 -14.98 4.20 -14.09
C THR A 127 -15.32 4.93 -12.80
N LYS A 128 -15.16 4.23 -11.67
CA LYS A 128 -15.51 4.73 -10.35
C LYS A 128 -14.31 5.00 -9.48
N TRP A 129 -13.27 4.20 -9.63
CA TRP A 129 -12.09 4.23 -8.79
C TRP A 129 -10.81 4.20 -9.62
N LEU A 130 -9.81 4.96 -9.17
CA LEU A 130 -8.40 4.76 -9.50
C LEU A 130 -7.68 4.30 -8.22
N ILE A 131 -6.89 3.23 -8.33
CA ILE A 131 -5.94 2.84 -7.28
C ILE A 131 -4.57 3.43 -7.61
N LEU A 132 -4.01 4.20 -6.68
CA LEU A 132 -2.61 4.59 -6.68
C LEU A 132 -1.92 3.92 -5.50
N ASN A 133 -0.79 3.26 -5.74
CA ASN A 133 0.05 2.69 -4.68
C ASN A 133 1.48 3.20 -4.86
N SER A 134 1.92 4.05 -3.94
CA SER A 134 3.18 4.78 -3.99
C SER A 134 3.75 4.92 -2.58
N PRO A 135 4.98 4.47 -2.29
CA PRO A 135 5.78 3.55 -3.10
C PRO A 135 5.06 2.25 -3.47
N ASN A 136 5.25 1.80 -4.70
CA ASN A 136 4.54 0.66 -5.27
C ASN A 136 5.05 -0.69 -4.75
N ASN A 137 4.13 -1.62 -4.48
CA ASN A 137 4.39 -3.06 -4.47
C ASN A 137 3.81 -3.63 -5.77
N PRO A 138 4.61 -4.27 -6.65
CA PRO A 138 5.95 -4.81 -6.42
C PRO A 138 7.14 -4.00 -6.96
N ALA A 139 6.91 -2.93 -7.72
CA ALA A 139 8.00 -2.25 -8.46
C ALA A 139 8.88 -1.33 -7.61
N GLY A 140 8.44 -0.90 -6.43
CA GLY A 140 9.11 0.12 -5.63
C GLY A 140 9.11 1.50 -6.30
N ALA A 141 8.27 1.71 -7.31
CA ALA A 141 8.11 2.96 -8.02
C ALA A 141 7.47 4.03 -7.11
N VAL A 142 7.99 5.26 -7.17
CA VAL A 142 7.45 6.42 -6.45
C VAL A 142 7.03 7.49 -7.45
N TYR A 143 5.81 8.00 -7.29
CA TYR A 143 5.32 9.14 -8.07
C TYR A 143 5.89 10.44 -7.50
N THR A 144 6.44 11.28 -8.37
CA THR A 144 6.86 12.63 -8.01
C THR A 144 5.65 13.56 -7.85
N CYS A 145 5.88 14.74 -7.26
CA CYS A 145 4.84 15.76 -7.15
C CYS A 145 4.26 16.15 -8.51
N ASP A 146 5.09 16.33 -9.54
CA ASP A 146 4.63 16.75 -10.86
C ASP A 146 3.86 15.64 -11.59
N GLU A 147 4.29 14.37 -11.45
CA GLU A 147 3.54 13.24 -12.00
C GLU A 147 2.16 13.09 -11.34
N LEU A 148 2.07 13.33 -10.03
CA LEU A 148 0.77 13.35 -9.33
C LEU A 148 -0.09 14.55 -9.75
N LYS A 149 0.50 15.72 -10.04
CA LYS A 149 -0.25 16.87 -10.59
C LYS A 149 -0.86 16.54 -11.94
N ASP A 150 -0.09 15.92 -12.83
CA ASP A 150 -0.56 15.54 -14.16
C ASP A 150 -1.74 14.56 -14.07
N ILE A 151 -1.64 13.55 -13.21
CA ILE A 151 -2.75 12.63 -12.91
C ILE A 151 -3.95 13.39 -12.31
N ALA A 152 -3.71 14.31 -11.39
CA ALA A 152 -4.75 15.08 -10.73
C ALA A 152 -5.53 15.96 -11.72
N GLN A 153 -4.87 16.56 -12.72
CA GLN A 153 -5.55 17.34 -13.76
C GLN A 153 -6.57 16.50 -14.52
N ILE A 154 -6.22 15.25 -14.87
CA ILE A 154 -7.17 14.34 -15.50
C ILE A 154 -8.34 14.06 -14.54
N LEU A 155 -8.06 13.75 -13.27
CA LEU A 155 -9.12 13.46 -12.29
C LEU A 155 -10.08 14.62 -12.04
N LEU A 156 -9.64 15.88 -12.24
CA LEU A 156 -10.50 17.06 -12.16
C LEU A 156 -11.48 17.15 -13.34
N GLU A 157 -11.12 16.63 -14.52
CA GLU A 157 -12.03 16.54 -15.67
C GLU A 157 -13.16 15.49 -15.44
N TYR A 158 -12.96 14.53 -14.54
CA TYR A 158 -13.89 13.43 -14.25
C TYR A 158 -14.36 13.44 -12.79
N PRO A 159 -15.31 14.31 -12.40
CA PRO A 159 -15.69 14.55 -11.01
C PRO A 159 -16.38 13.37 -10.31
N HIS A 160 -16.84 12.36 -11.07
CA HIS A 160 -17.47 11.15 -10.54
C HIS A 160 -16.45 10.11 -10.04
N MET A 161 -15.20 10.21 -10.48
CA MET A 161 -14.15 9.27 -10.08
C MET A 161 -13.62 9.60 -8.69
N ASN A 162 -13.39 8.55 -7.91
CA ASN A 162 -12.69 8.59 -6.64
C ASN A 162 -11.30 7.97 -6.80
N VAL A 163 -10.41 8.29 -5.87
CA VAL A 163 -9.05 7.73 -5.82
C VAL A 163 -8.87 7.06 -4.47
N VAL A 164 -8.32 5.86 -4.47
CA VAL A 164 -7.71 5.30 -3.27
C VAL A 164 -6.20 5.39 -3.44
N THR A 165 -5.54 5.99 -2.46
CA THR A 165 -4.08 6.07 -2.39
C THR A 165 -3.60 5.17 -1.26
N ASP A 166 -2.94 4.08 -1.64
CA ASP A 166 -2.34 3.12 -0.71
C ASP A 166 -0.90 3.57 -0.43
N ASP A 167 -0.75 4.28 0.69
CA ASP A 167 0.45 4.99 1.11
C ASP A 167 1.24 4.18 2.16
N ILE A 168 0.97 2.88 2.28
CA ILE A 168 1.51 2.01 3.35
C ILE A 168 3.06 1.95 3.40
N TYR A 169 3.75 2.34 2.32
CA TYR A 169 5.21 2.38 2.22
C TYR A 169 5.81 3.80 2.35
N GLU A 170 5.04 4.83 2.71
CA GLU A 170 5.47 6.24 2.66
C GLU A 170 6.80 6.55 3.37
N HIS A 171 7.14 5.82 4.42
CA HIS A 171 8.38 6.02 5.20
C HIS A 171 9.58 5.21 4.68
N ILE A 172 9.37 4.33 3.71
CA ILE A 172 10.41 3.51 3.09
C ILE A 172 10.66 4.09 1.69
N ILE A 173 11.35 5.22 1.67
CA ILE A 173 11.72 5.96 0.46
C ILE A 173 13.19 6.32 0.51
N TYR A 174 13.88 6.19 -0.62
CA TYR A 174 15.33 6.30 -0.69
C TYR A 174 15.79 7.61 -1.28
N ASP A 175 15.48 7.82 -2.57
CA ASP A 175 16.08 8.88 -3.39
C ASP A 175 15.04 9.93 -3.82
N GLU A 176 13.78 9.77 -3.40
CA GLU A 176 12.65 10.64 -3.74
C GLU A 176 12.01 11.25 -2.48
N LYS A 177 11.10 12.21 -2.68
CA LYS A 177 10.23 12.70 -1.62
C LYS A 177 8.83 12.11 -1.75
N PHE A 178 8.24 11.69 -0.62
CA PHE A 178 6.85 11.25 -0.59
C PHE A 178 5.88 12.41 -0.85
N PHE A 179 4.86 12.15 -1.66
CA PHE A 179 3.66 12.96 -1.79
C PHE A 179 2.45 12.04 -1.92
N THR A 180 1.34 12.43 -1.29
CA THR A 180 0.03 11.81 -1.50
C THR A 180 -0.82 12.73 -2.38
N ILE A 181 -1.67 12.17 -3.25
CA ILE A 181 -2.35 12.98 -4.28
C ILE A 181 -3.28 14.07 -3.70
N ALA A 182 -3.89 13.82 -2.55
CA ALA A 182 -4.72 14.82 -1.85
C ALA A 182 -3.92 16.03 -1.36
N GLN A 183 -2.63 15.85 -1.05
CA GLN A 183 -1.72 16.92 -0.68
C GLN A 183 -1.34 17.76 -1.91
N VAL A 184 -1.17 17.09 -3.06
CA VAL A 184 -0.74 17.70 -4.31
C VAL A 184 -1.87 18.51 -4.95
N GLU A 185 -3.09 18.00 -4.95
CA GLU A 185 -4.27 18.69 -5.46
C GLU A 185 -5.42 18.67 -4.42
N PRO A 186 -5.54 19.73 -3.59
CA PRO A 186 -6.55 19.82 -2.55
C PRO A 186 -8.00 19.77 -3.05
N LYS A 187 -8.27 20.12 -4.33
CA LYS A 187 -9.62 19.98 -4.91
C LYS A 187 -10.08 18.53 -5.03
N LEU A 188 -9.17 17.56 -4.91
CA LEU A 188 -9.49 16.13 -4.89
C LEU A 188 -9.82 15.62 -3.48
N TYR A 189 -9.67 16.42 -2.42
CA TYR A 189 -9.77 15.98 -1.03
C TYR A 189 -11.01 15.10 -0.74
N ASP A 190 -12.20 15.53 -1.14
CA ASP A 190 -13.45 14.79 -0.90
C ASP A 190 -13.60 13.52 -1.75
N ARG A 191 -12.68 13.27 -2.67
CA ARG A 191 -12.66 12.12 -3.60
C ARG A 191 -11.45 11.22 -3.38
N VAL A 192 -10.57 11.54 -2.45
CA VAL A 192 -9.38 10.74 -2.13
C VAL A 192 -9.59 10.00 -0.83
N PHE A 193 -9.24 8.71 -0.85
CA PHE A 193 -9.27 7.83 0.29
C PHE A 193 -7.84 7.36 0.57
N VAL A 194 -7.25 7.90 1.63
CA VAL A 194 -5.88 7.59 2.05
C VAL A 194 -5.91 6.32 2.88
N VAL A 195 -5.30 5.26 2.36
CA VAL A 195 -5.08 4.00 3.07
C VAL A 195 -3.63 3.92 3.51
N ASN A 196 -3.42 3.64 4.79
CA ASN A 196 -2.09 3.50 5.36
C ASN A 196 -2.17 2.67 6.66
N GLY A 197 -1.08 2.53 7.40
CA GLY A 197 -1.03 1.71 8.61
C GLY A 197 0.39 1.54 9.14
N VAL A 198 0.51 0.70 10.18
CA VAL A 198 1.77 0.56 10.93
C VAL A 198 2.61 -0.66 10.51
N SER A 199 2.09 -1.48 9.59
CA SER A 199 2.69 -2.78 9.25
C SER A 199 4.12 -2.68 8.72
N LYS A 200 4.43 -1.66 7.89
CA LYS A 200 5.69 -1.59 7.14
C LYS A 200 6.71 -0.70 7.83
N ALA A 201 6.37 0.56 8.06
CA ALA A 201 7.28 1.52 8.69
C ALA A 201 7.74 1.08 10.09
N TYR A 202 6.83 0.50 10.89
CA TYR A 202 7.07 0.15 12.29
C TYR A 202 7.36 -1.34 12.51
N ALA A 203 7.46 -2.15 11.44
CA ALA A 203 7.59 -3.60 11.52
C ALA A 203 6.50 -4.26 12.39
N MET A 204 5.25 -3.86 12.16
CA MET A 204 4.08 -4.31 12.92
C MET A 204 3.14 -5.21 12.08
N THR A 205 3.68 -6.03 11.18
CA THR A 205 2.89 -6.87 10.27
C THR A 205 1.92 -7.79 11.01
N GLY A 206 2.36 -8.44 12.09
CA GLY A 206 1.55 -9.34 12.92
C GLY A 206 0.52 -8.66 13.82
N TRP A 207 0.61 -7.34 14.05
CA TRP A 207 -0.30 -6.60 14.95
C TRP A 207 -1.63 -6.26 14.29
N ARG A 208 -1.67 -6.28 12.96
CA ARG A 208 -2.88 -6.09 12.15
C ARG A 208 -3.59 -4.76 12.40
N ILE A 209 -2.88 -3.63 12.27
CA ILE A 209 -3.51 -2.29 12.30
C ILE A 209 -3.23 -1.53 11.01
N GLY A 210 -4.30 -1.03 10.41
CA GLY A 210 -4.30 -0.08 9.29
C GLY A 210 -5.51 0.82 9.37
N TYR A 211 -5.54 1.88 8.58
CA TYR A 211 -6.60 2.88 8.61
C TYR A 211 -6.91 3.39 7.22
N ILE A 212 -8.10 3.94 7.09
CA ILE A 212 -8.54 4.73 5.93
C ILE A 212 -9.00 6.10 6.41
N ALA A 213 -8.57 7.14 5.69
CA ALA A 213 -9.04 8.52 5.85
C ALA A 213 -9.74 8.97 4.57
N GLY A 214 -10.91 9.61 4.69
CA GLY A 214 -11.67 10.08 3.52
C GLY A 214 -12.98 10.74 3.93
N ARG A 215 -13.85 11.04 2.96
CA ARG A 215 -15.15 11.67 3.26
C ARG A 215 -16.02 10.81 4.18
N SER A 216 -16.71 11.48 5.11
CA SER A 216 -17.32 10.85 6.28
C SER A 216 -18.48 9.89 5.96
N ASP A 217 -19.21 10.12 4.86
CA ASP A 217 -20.31 9.25 4.42
C ASP A 217 -19.81 7.84 4.06
N VAL A 218 -18.71 7.75 3.31
CA VAL A 218 -18.10 6.47 2.92
C VAL A 218 -17.39 5.83 4.11
N VAL A 219 -16.68 6.61 4.93
CA VAL A 219 -16.04 6.10 6.16
C VAL A 219 -17.09 5.51 7.11
N LYS A 220 -18.27 6.13 7.23
CA LYS A 220 -19.40 5.60 8.00
C LYS A 220 -19.94 4.29 7.41
N ALA A 221 -20.03 4.17 6.08
CA ALA A 221 -20.43 2.93 5.42
C ALA A 221 -19.42 1.80 5.68
N ILE A 222 -18.13 2.09 5.60
CA ILE A 222 -17.04 1.17 5.94
C ILE A 222 -17.16 0.70 7.39
N SER A 223 -17.35 1.62 8.34
CA SER A 223 -17.54 1.29 9.76
C SER A 223 -18.78 0.41 9.98
N THR A 224 -19.87 0.67 9.27
CA THR A 224 -21.11 -0.13 9.34
C THR A 224 -20.90 -1.56 8.84
N LEU A 225 -20.18 -1.76 7.74
CA LEU A 225 -19.81 -3.11 7.28
C LEU A 225 -18.83 -3.79 8.25
N GLN A 226 -17.89 -3.02 8.81
CA GLN A 226 -16.92 -3.55 9.77
C GLN A 226 -17.59 -4.07 11.04
N SER A 227 -18.68 -3.43 11.49
CA SER A 227 -19.45 -3.89 12.65
C SER A 227 -20.05 -5.28 12.47
N GLN A 228 -20.26 -5.73 11.22
CA GLN A 228 -20.83 -7.04 10.89
C GLN A 228 -19.78 -8.09 10.50
N SER A 229 -18.51 -7.71 10.35
CA SER A 229 -17.43 -8.61 9.93
C SER A 229 -16.44 -8.91 11.05
N THR A 230 -15.97 -7.88 11.76
CA THR A 230 -14.94 -8.05 12.80
C THR A 230 -15.24 -7.33 14.11
N SER A 231 -16.28 -6.49 14.16
CA SER A 231 -16.39 -5.47 15.21
C SER A 231 -15.16 -4.54 15.19
N ASN A 232 -14.61 -4.15 16.34
CA ASN A 232 -13.40 -3.32 16.40
C ASN A 232 -12.10 -4.13 16.19
N PRO A 233 -11.02 -3.50 15.68
CA PRO A 233 -9.70 -4.13 15.65
C PRO A 233 -9.15 -4.37 17.07
N ASN A 234 -8.12 -5.23 17.18
CA ASN A 234 -7.53 -5.62 18.48
C ASN A 234 -7.16 -4.40 19.34
N SER A 235 -7.70 -4.31 20.55
CA SER A 235 -7.55 -3.13 21.44
C SER A 235 -6.11 -2.88 21.88
N ILE A 236 -5.31 -3.94 22.09
CA ILE A 236 -3.90 -3.84 22.46
C ILE A 236 -3.07 -3.30 21.29
N ALA A 237 -3.32 -3.81 20.09
CA ALA A 237 -2.66 -3.35 18.88
C ALA A 237 -3.03 -1.90 18.54
N GLN A 238 -4.26 -1.47 18.86
CA GLN A 238 -4.64 -0.06 18.71
C GLN A 238 -3.84 0.86 19.63
N ALA A 239 -3.64 0.48 20.91
CA ALA A 239 -2.79 1.25 21.83
C ALA A 239 -1.33 1.28 21.37
N ALA A 240 -0.81 0.14 20.89
CA ALA A 240 0.52 0.06 20.31
C ALA A 240 0.67 0.97 19.07
N ALA A 241 -0.31 0.97 18.18
CA ALA A 241 -0.31 1.82 16.99
C ALA A 241 -0.41 3.31 17.34
N ALA A 242 -1.17 3.69 18.37
CA ALA A 242 -1.22 5.07 18.84
C ALA A 242 0.16 5.54 19.34
N ALA A 243 0.85 4.68 20.10
CA ALA A 243 2.23 4.94 20.52
C ALA A 243 3.22 4.99 19.34
N ALA A 244 3.02 4.16 18.32
CA ALA A 244 3.84 4.17 17.11
C ALA A 244 3.73 5.51 16.36
N LEU A 245 2.52 6.04 16.21
CA LEU A 245 2.27 7.29 15.47
C LEU A 245 2.67 8.54 16.26
N ASN A 246 2.51 8.55 17.59
CA ASN A 246 2.86 9.68 18.45
C ASN A 246 4.32 9.67 18.93
N GLY A 247 4.99 8.53 18.84
CA GLY A 247 6.32 8.30 19.40
C GLY A 247 7.47 8.89 18.59
N ASP A 248 8.69 8.51 18.98
CA ASP A 248 9.90 8.87 18.25
C ASP A 248 10.02 8.07 16.95
N HIS A 249 10.28 8.79 15.85
CA HIS A 249 10.44 8.25 14.50
C HIS A 249 11.89 8.24 14.02
N SER A 250 12.85 8.63 14.87
CA SER A 250 14.28 8.70 14.49
C SER A 250 14.83 7.38 13.92
N PHE A 251 14.32 6.25 14.40
CA PHE A 251 14.69 4.90 13.95
C PHE A 251 14.38 4.65 12.46
N LEU A 252 13.39 5.34 11.88
CA LEU A 252 13.02 5.17 10.47
C LEU A 252 14.17 5.55 9.55
N LYS A 253 14.93 6.60 9.88
CA LYS A 253 16.08 7.04 9.09
C LYS A 253 17.16 5.95 8.99
N GLU A 254 17.42 5.26 10.09
CA GLU A 254 18.38 4.15 10.12
C GLU A 254 17.87 2.94 9.33
N ARG A 255 16.61 2.55 9.53
CA ARG A 255 15.99 1.44 8.78
C ARG A 255 16.00 1.69 7.28
N THR A 256 15.66 2.91 6.85
CA THR A 256 15.68 3.30 5.44
C THR A 256 17.09 3.26 4.87
N ARG A 257 18.13 3.66 5.62
CA ARG A 257 19.53 3.51 5.22
C ARG A 257 19.92 2.05 5.01
N ILE A 258 19.52 1.17 5.94
CA ILE A 258 19.80 -0.27 5.85
C ILE A 258 19.10 -0.88 4.62
N PHE A 259 17.81 -0.58 4.42
CA PHE A 259 17.08 -1.03 3.24
C PHE A 259 17.70 -0.51 1.93
N LYS A 260 18.13 0.75 1.89
CA LYS A 260 18.82 1.33 0.72
C LYS A 260 20.11 0.57 0.40
N SER A 261 20.93 0.28 1.40
CA SER A 261 22.17 -0.51 1.23
C SER A 261 21.89 -1.90 0.64
N ARG A 262 20.85 -2.58 1.16
CA ARG A 262 20.41 -3.89 0.64
C ARG A 262 19.90 -3.80 -0.79
N ARG A 263 19.10 -2.77 -1.11
CA ARG A 263 18.64 -2.49 -2.47
C ARG A 263 19.83 -2.29 -3.41
N ASP A 264 20.77 -1.41 -3.05
CA ASP A 264 21.91 -1.05 -3.90
C ASP A 264 22.79 -2.29 -4.18
N PHE A 265 23.02 -3.14 -3.17
CA PHE A 265 23.68 -4.43 -3.33
C PHE A 265 22.91 -5.36 -4.28
N MET A 266 21.63 -5.63 -4.01
CA MET A 266 20.83 -6.58 -4.79
C MET A 266 20.65 -6.13 -6.25
N VAL A 267 20.42 -4.85 -6.50
CA VAL A 267 20.31 -4.31 -7.86
C VAL A 267 21.61 -4.50 -8.64
N LYS A 268 22.76 -4.26 -8.01
CA LYS A 268 24.07 -4.48 -8.64
C LYS A 268 24.27 -5.96 -8.99
N GLU A 269 24.03 -6.86 -8.04
CA GLU A 269 24.23 -8.30 -8.26
C GLU A 269 23.27 -8.85 -9.33
N LEU A 270 21.98 -8.48 -9.28
CA LEU A 270 20.98 -8.93 -10.26
C LEU A 270 21.27 -8.41 -11.67
N ASN A 271 21.68 -7.14 -11.82
CA ASN A 271 22.04 -6.60 -13.14
C ASN A 271 23.39 -7.13 -13.67
N SER A 272 24.21 -7.74 -12.82
CA SER A 272 25.43 -8.45 -13.27
C SER A 272 25.15 -9.88 -13.77
N ALA A 273 23.98 -10.44 -13.44
CA ALA A 273 23.59 -11.79 -13.84
C ALA A 273 23.04 -11.80 -15.29
N PRO A 274 23.64 -12.58 -16.21
CA PRO A 274 23.20 -12.62 -17.60
C PRO A 274 21.73 -13.05 -17.76
N GLY A 275 20.94 -12.22 -18.43
CA GLY A 275 19.53 -12.48 -18.71
C GLY A 275 18.55 -11.93 -17.66
N LEU A 276 19.06 -11.34 -16.56
CA LEU A 276 18.26 -10.61 -15.58
C LEU A 276 18.45 -9.09 -15.75
N SER A 277 17.41 -8.33 -15.42
CA SER A 277 17.49 -6.88 -15.33
C SER A 277 16.54 -6.35 -14.26
N ALA A 278 17.01 -5.41 -13.43
CA ALA A 278 16.21 -4.78 -12.38
C ALA A 278 16.35 -3.27 -12.45
N SER A 279 15.20 -2.57 -12.45
CA SER A 279 15.17 -1.12 -12.23
C SER A 279 15.53 -0.81 -10.78
N VAL A 280 16.13 0.37 -10.53
CA VAL A 280 16.41 0.83 -9.17
C VAL A 280 15.11 1.35 -8.55
N PRO A 281 14.51 0.69 -7.52
CA PRO A 281 13.30 1.18 -6.89
C PRO A 281 13.58 2.43 -6.05
N GLN A 282 12.64 3.39 -6.05
CA GLN A 282 12.76 4.62 -5.26
C GLN A 282 12.18 4.49 -3.84
N GLY A 283 11.40 3.44 -3.58
CA GLY A 283 10.87 3.12 -2.25
C GLY A 283 10.38 1.68 -2.12
N ALA A 284 9.64 1.40 -1.05
CA ALA A 284 9.30 0.04 -0.60
C ALA A 284 10.56 -0.84 -0.44
N PHE A 285 10.44 -2.16 -0.36
CA PHE A 285 11.58 -3.07 -0.18
C PHE A 285 11.51 -4.27 -1.15
N TYR A 286 10.97 -4.04 -2.34
CA TYR A 286 10.83 -5.04 -3.40
C TYR A 286 11.75 -4.72 -4.58
N LEU A 287 12.11 -5.76 -5.32
CA LEU A 287 12.74 -5.66 -6.62
C LEU A 287 11.87 -6.40 -7.63
N PHE A 288 11.36 -5.68 -8.62
CA PHE A 288 10.65 -6.26 -9.74
C PHE A 288 11.64 -6.52 -10.87
N VAL A 289 12.08 -7.77 -10.96
CA VAL A 289 13.20 -8.20 -11.80
C VAL A 289 12.65 -8.80 -13.09
N SER A 290 13.09 -8.28 -14.23
CA SER A 290 12.86 -8.91 -15.52
C SER A 290 13.77 -10.12 -15.68
N CYS A 291 13.19 -11.25 -16.05
CA CYS A 291 13.89 -12.46 -16.48
C CYS A 291 13.71 -12.73 -17.99
N GLU A 292 13.31 -11.72 -18.77
CA GLU A 292 13.02 -11.86 -20.20
C GLU A 292 14.20 -12.46 -20.98
N GLY A 293 15.44 -12.10 -20.61
CA GLY A 293 16.66 -12.63 -21.22
C GLY A 293 16.98 -14.10 -20.87
N LEU A 294 16.12 -14.75 -20.08
CA LEU A 294 16.18 -16.19 -19.76
C LEU A 294 15.07 -17.01 -20.44
N LEU A 295 14.11 -16.36 -21.10
CA LEU A 295 13.06 -17.08 -21.82
C LEU A 295 13.65 -17.92 -22.95
N SER A 296 13.03 -19.07 -23.20
CA SER A 296 13.47 -20.09 -24.16
C SER A 296 14.82 -20.76 -23.84
N LYS A 297 15.45 -20.47 -22.70
CA LYS A 297 16.63 -21.22 -22.22
C LYS A 297 16.21 -22.50 -21.52
N SER A 298 17.10 -23.50 -21.52
CA SER A 298 16.91 -24.75 -20.79
C SER A 298 17.66 -24.74 -19.46
N THR A 299 17.04 -25.29 -18.42
CA THR A 299 17.69 -25.61 -17.15
C THR A 299 18.68 -26.78 -17.33
N LYS A 300 19.48 -27.07 -16.30
CA LYS A 300 20.36 -28.26 -16.30
C LYS A 300 19.60 -29.58 -16.41
N SER A 301 18.36 -29.61 -15.92
CA SER A 301 17.44 -30.76 -16.04
C SER A 301 16.72 -30.84 -17.39
N GLY A 302 16.96 -29.88 -18.30
CA GLY A 302 16.35 -29.85 -19.63
C GLY A 302 14.97 -29.19 -19.69
N LYS A 303 14.42 -28.67 -18.59
CA LYS A 303 13.16 -27.90 -18.60
C LYS A 303 13.38 -26.57 -19.34
N ILE A 304 12.48 -26.22 -20.26
CA ILE A 304 12.52 -24.93 -20.96
C ILE A 304 11.79 -23.88 -20.12
N ILE A 305 12.37 -22.68 -20.00
CA ILE A 305 11.76 -21.54 -19.31
C ILE A 305 10.90 -20.76 -20.33
N ASN A 306 9.57 -20.89 -20.27
CA ASN A 306 8.68 -20.23 -21.24
C ASN A 306 8.10 -18.91 -20.71
N ASN A 307 8.06 -18.73 -19.39
CA ASN A 307 7.53 -17.55 -18.72
C ASN A 307 8.24 -17.34 -17.37
N ASP A 308 7.86 -16.28 -16.67
CA ASP A 308 8.35 -15.96 -15.32
C ASP A 308 7.98 -17.05 -14.29
N LEU A 309 6.80 -17.67 -14.39
CA LEU A 309 6.41 -18.80 -13.52
C LEU A 309 7.39 -19.97 -13.64
N ASP A 310 7.74 -20.38 -14.86
CA ASP A 310 8.75 -21.43 -15.09
C ASP A 310 10.09 -21.07 -14.46
N PHE A 311 10.49 -19.79 -14.52
CA PHE A 311 11.74 -19.31 -13.92
C PHE A 311 11.69 -19.30 -12.39
N THR A 312 10.59 -18.82 -11.79
CA THR A 312 10.42 -18.82 -10.33
C THR A 312 10.34 -20.24 -9.77
N GLU A 313 9.68 -21.18 -10.47
CA GLU A 313 9.68 -22.61 -10.13
C GLU A 313 11.08 -23.21 -10.21
N TYR A 314 11.87 -22.86 -11.24
CA TYR A 314 13.26 -23.30 -11.36
C TYR A 314 14.12 -22.78 -10.19
N LEU A 315 13.99 -21.51 -9.82
CA LEU A 315 14.70 -20.96 -8.65
C LEU A 315 14.33 -21.68 -7.36
N LEU A 316 13.06 -22.03 -7.17
CA LEU A 316 12.61 -22.76 -5.99
C LEU A 316 13.09 -24.22 -5.99
N GLY A 317 12.89 -24.93 -7.08
CA GLY A 317 13.19 -26.36 -7.18
C GLY A 317 14.68 -26.68 -7.16
N ASP A 318 15.47 -25.92 -7.92
CA ASP A 318 16.89 -26.23 -8.13
C ASP A 318 17.81 -25.45 -7.18
N HIS A 319 17.36 -24.29 -6.67
CA HIS A 319 18.20 -23.38 -5.87
C HIS A 319 17.61 -23.02 -4.50
N LEU A 320 16.40 -23.49 -4.17
CA LEU A 320 15.70 -23.20 -2.91
C LEU A 320 15.46 -21.70 -2.67
N VAL A 321 15.35 -20.91 -3.74
CA VAL A 321 15.08 -19.46 -3.69
C VAL A 321 13.63 -19.19 -4.07
N ALA A 322 12.81 -18.80 -3.10
CA ALA A 322 11.42 -18.47 -3.32
C ALA A 322 11.24 -17.00 -3.76
N THR A 323 10.73 -16.80 -4.97
CA THR A 323 10.32 -15.49 -5.52
C THR A 323 8.83 -15.51 -5.89
N VAL A 324 8.26 -14.36 -6.26
CA VAL A 324 6.86 -14.20 -6.66
C VAL A 324 6.83 -13.36 -7.92
#